data_AF-A0A7W5A9T2-F1
#
_entry.id   AF-A0A7W5A9T2-F1
#
_cell.length_a   1.000
_cell.length_b   1.000
_cell.length_c   1.000
_cell.angle_alpha   90.00
_cell.angle_beta   90.00
_cell.angle_gamma   90.00
#
_symmetry.space_group_name_H-M   'P 1'
#
loop_
_entity.id
_entity.type
_entity.pdbx_description
1 polymer ?
#
loop_
_entity_poly.entity_id
_entity_poly.type
_entity_poly.pdbx_seq_one_letter_code
_entity_poly.pdbx_strand_id
1 'polypeptide(L)'
;MYGKVRPGYSPAAQSRPSEILLALTTRAADQGRLVVPPEQAAAHVLVTNIGVTLRQIVLATADPDLSAAVREGTITAITGTGAQRRTPLAAALEIAAAHPQILGRAETQLLIEWLSKLGEQTPETA
;
A
#
# COMPACT_ATOMS: atom_id res chain seq x y z
N MET A 1 -7.97 3.21 29.18
CA MET A 1 -8.93 4.12 28.53
C MET A 1 -9.76 4.94 29.53
N TYR A 2 -9.27 5.16 30.76
CA TYR A 2 -9.79 6.17 31.70
C TYR A 2 -8.59 6.86 32.34
N GLY A 3 -8.32 8.07 31.90
CA GLY A 3 -7.21 8.90 32.34
C GLY A 3 -7.28 10.21 31.58
N LYS A 4 -6.97 11.35 32.23
CA LYS A 4 -7.01 12.67 31.59
C LYS A 4 -6.12 12.66 30.35
N VAL A 5 -6.73 12.58 29.17
CA VAL A 5 -6.04 12.63 27.88
C VAL A 5 -5.57 14.08 27.70
N ARG A 6 -4.27 14.30 27.85
CA ARG A 6 -3.65 15.59 27.50
C ARG A 6 -3.17 15.51 26.06
N PRO A 7 -3.54 16.45 25.18
CA PRO A 7 -2.97 16.53 23.84
C PRO A 7 -1.44 16.53 23.91
N GLY A 8 -0.78 15.66 23.14
CA GLY A 8 0.68 15.50 23.14
C GLY A 8 1.27 14.61 24.24
N TYR A 9 0.45 14.07 25.16
CA TYR A 9 0.93 13.12 26.18
C TYR A 9 0.59 11.68 25.78
N SER A 10 1.64 10.88 25.57
CA SER A 10 1.50 9.43 25.36
C SER A 10 1.86 8.69 26.66
N PRO A 11 0.90 8.03 27.34
CA PRO A 11 1.18 7.24 28.54
C PRO A 11 2.17 6.11 28.27
N ALA A 12 2.98 5.72 29.26
CA ALA A 12 3.97 4.63 29.12
C ALA A 12 3.36 3.31 28.61
N ALA A 13 2.09 3.01 28.93
CA ALA A 13 1.40 1.82 28.40
C ALA A 13 1.16 1.87 26.87
N GLN A 14 1.14 3.06 26.25
CA GLN A 14 1.10 3.23 24.81
C GLN A 14 2.49 3.13 24.15
N SER A 15 3.59 3.26 24.90
CA SER A 15 4.93 3.20 24.32
C SER A 15 5.25 1.79 23.81
N ARG A 16 4.94 0.75 24.60
CA ARG A 16 5.28 -0.63 24.26
C ARG A 16 4.64 -1.14 22.96
N PRO A 17 3.33 -0.93 22.68
CA PRO A 17 2.75 -1.31 21.39
C PRO A 17 3.38 -0.55 20.21
N SER A 18 3.65 0.74 20.37
CA SER A 18 4.30 1.56 19.35
C SER A 18 5.74 1.11 19.07
N GLU A 19 6.49 0.75 20.11
CA GLU A 19 7.84 0.20 19.99
C GLU A 19 7.85 -1.16 19.29
N ILE A 20 6.91 -2.05 19.61
CA ILE A 20 6.77 -3.35 18.94
C ILE A 20 6.45 -3.17 17.46
N LEU A 21 5.54 -2.25 17.13
CA LEU A 21 5.18 -1.94 15.76
C LEU A 21 6.36 -1.35 14.99
N LEU A 22 7.12 -0.44 15.60
CA LEU A 22 8.33 0.10 15.01
C LEU A 22 9.40 -0.98 14.78
N ALA A 23 9.58 -1.91 15.71
CA ALA A 23 10.51 -3.04 15.53
C ALA A 23 10.07 -3.98 14.40
N LEU A 24 8.75 -4.16 14.18
CA LEU A 24 8.21 -4.92 13.06
C LEU A 24 8.47 -4.22 11.73
N THR A 25 8.20 -2.92 11.64
CA THR A 25 8.41 -2.17 10.39
C THR A 25 9.89 -1.98 10.09
N THR A 26 10.75 -1.84 11.09
CA THR A 26 12.21 -1.84 10.93
C THR A 26 12.69 -3.14 10.30
N ARG A 27 12.28 -4.30 10.84
CA ARG A 27 12.60 -5.60 10.23
C ARG A 27 12.08 -5.74 8.79
N ALA A 28 10.91 -5.18 8.49
CA ALA A 28 10.38 -5.19 7.14
C ALA A 28 11.21 -4.29 6.20
N ALA A 29 11.70 -3.15 6.68
CA ALA A 29 12.62 -2.28 5.95
C ALA A 29 13.96 -2.97 5.68
N ASP A 30 14.54 -3.63 6.68
CA ASP A 30 15.79 -4.40 6.55
C ASP A 30 15.67 -5.52 5.50
N GLN A 31 14.47 -6.05 5.31
CA GLN A 31 14.14 -7.05 4.28
C GLN A 31 13.82 -6.43 2.91
N GLY A 32 13.90 -5.11 2.75
CA GLY A 32 13.56 -4.40 1.51
C GLY A 32 12.07 -4.46 1.14
N ARG A 33 11.17 -4.66 2.12
CA ARG A 33 9.73 -4.88 1.89
C ARG A 33 8.88 -3.62 2.00
N LEU A 34 9.46 -2.49 2.39
CA LEU A 34 8.75 -1.22 2.53
C LEU A 34 9.14 -0.26 1.40
N VAL A 35 8.16 0.52 0.93
CA VAL A 35 8.37 1.64 0.00
C VAL A 35 8.41 3.00 0.70
N VAL A 36 8.31 3.00 2.03
CA VAL A 36 8.38 4.16 2.91
C VAL A 36 9.31 3.86 4.11
N PRO A 37 9.82 4.88 4.81
CA PRO A 37 10.57 4.69 6.06
C PRO A 37 9.79 3.89 7.12
N PRO A 38 10.46 3.10 7.98
CA PRO A 38 9.81 2.23 8.96
C PRO A 38 8.96 2.98 9.98
N GLU A 39 9.33 4.21 10.36
CA GLU A 39 8.55 5.07 11.25
C GLU A 39 7.25 5.51 10.60
N GLN A 40 7.29 5.84 9.30
CA GLN A 40 6.11 6.22 8.53
C GLN A 40 5.17 5.02 8.34
N ALA A 41 5.70 3.83 8.09
CA ALA A 41 4.92 2.60 8.03
C ALA A 41 4.21 2.31 9.36
N ALA A 42 4.91 2.45 10.49
CA ALA A 42 4.35 2.25 11.81
C ALA A 42 3.25 3.29 12.12
N ALA A 43 3.50 4.56 11.76
CA ALA A 43 2.51 5.61 11.88
C ALA A 43 1.24 5.27 11.08
N HIS A 44 1.36 4.89 9.80
CA HIS A 44 0.23 4.50 8.96
C HIS A 44 -0.64 3.42 9.60
N VAL A 45 -0.02 2.32 10.06
CA VAL A 45 -0.75 1.23 10.73
C VAL A 45 -1.47 1.72 12.00
N LEU A 46 -0.84 2.61 12.76
CA LEU A 46 -1.44 3.13 13.99
C LEU A 46 -2.64 4.04 13.71
N VAL A 47 -2.53 5.02 12.80
CA VAL A 47 -3.64 5.93 12.49
C VAL A 47 -4.83 5.19 11.86
N THR A 48 -4.60 4.21 10.99
CA THR A 48 -5.71 3.43 10.41
C THR A 48 -6.43 2.59 11.46
N ASN A 49 -5.69 1.92 12.36
CA ASN A 49 -6.27 1.18 13.49
C ASN A 49 -7.08 2.08 14.43
N ILE A 50 -6.59 3.29 14.73
CA ILE A 50 -7.31 4.27 15.54
C ILE A 50 -8.64 4.64 14.87
N GLY A 51 -8.63 5.00 13.58
CA GLY A 51 -9.83 5.38 12.84
C GLY A 51 -10.88 4.28 12.79
N VAL A 52 -10.46 3.05 12.46
CA VAL A 52 -11.34 1.87 12.41
C VAL A 52 -11.93 1.56 13.79
N THR A 53 -11.10 1.62 14.84
CA THR A 53 -11.53 1.37 16.22
C THR A 53 -12.54 2.42 16.69
N LEU A 54 -12.26 3.70 16.46
CA LEU A 54 -13.17 4.79 16.83
C LEU A 54 -14.51 4.68 16.12
N ARG A 55 -14.53 4.33 14.82
CA ARG A 55 -15.78 4.06 14.08
C ARG A 55 -16.59 2.95 14.74
N GLN A 56 -15.97 1.81 15.06
CA GLN A 56 -16.67 0.69 15.67
C GLN A 56 -17.22 1.02 17.07
N ILE A 57 -16.49 1.82 17.86
CA ILE A 57 -16.97 2.34 19.16
C ILE A 57 -18.20 3.24 18.96
N VAL A 58 -18.13 4.19 18.04
CA VAL A 58 -19.23 5.15 17.77
C VAL A 58 -20.48 4.43 17.29
N LEU A 59 -20.33 3.43 16.43
CA LEU A 59 -21.45 2.64 15.89
C LEU A 59 -21.89 1.50 16.83
N ALA A 60 -21.17 1.27 17.93
CA ALA A 60 -21.36 0.15 18.84
C ALA A 60 -21.51 -1.23 18.14
N THR A 61 -20.87 -1.38 16.98
CA THR A 61 -21.03 -2.53 16.09
C THR A 61 -19.66 -2.89 15.50
N ALA A 62 -19.31 -4.18 15.60
CA ALA A 62 -18.08 -4.69 14.99
C ALA A 62 -18.22 -4.77 13.47
N ASP A 63 -17.14 -4.48 12.76
CA ASP A 63 -17.09 -4.53 11.29
C ASP A 63 -15.78 -5.24 10.86
N PRO A 64 -15.78 -6.59 10.88
CA PRO A 64 -14.59 -7.38 10.54
C PRO A 64 -14.15 -7.18 9.09
N ASP A 65 -15.11 -7.02 8.18
CA ASP A 65 -14.83 -6.86 6.74
C ASP A 65 -14.15 -5.52 6.48
N LEU A 66 -14.63 -4.42 7.07
CA LEU A 66 -13.93 -3.14 6.99
C LEU A 66 -12.53 -3.21 7.62
N SER A 67 -12.41 -3.90 8.76
CA SER A 67 -11.11 -4.05 9.44
C SER A 67 -10.11 -4.79 8.55
N ALA A 68 -10.54 -5.85 7.86
CA ALA A 68 -9.73 -6.58 6.90
C ALA A 68 -9.36 -5.71 5.69
N ALA A 69 -10.33 -5.01 5.09
CA ALA A 69 -10.09 -4.16 3.93
C ALA A 69 -9.10 -3.02 4.24
N VAL A 70 -9.24 -2.34 5.38
CA VAL A 70 -8.31 -1.27 5.80
C VAL A 70 -6.92 -1.83 6.11
N ARG A 71 -6.82 -3.02 6.70
CA ARG A 71 -5.54 -3.70 6.92
C ARG A 71 -4.82 -3.94 5.59
N GLU A 72 -5.49 -4.55 4.60
CA GLU A 72 -4.87 -4.85 3.30
C GLU A 72 -4.49 -3.57 2.55
N GLY A 73 -5.34 -2.55 2.57
CA GLY A 73 -5.04 -1.24 1.98
C GLY A 73 -3.83 -0.57 2.63
N THR A 74 -3.73 -0.63 3.97
CA THR A 74 -2.59 -0.08 4.70
C THR A 74 -1.29 -0.83 4.36
N ILE A 75 -1.32 -2.17 4.37
CA ILE A 75 -0.15 -2.99 4.01
C ILE A 75 0.29 -2.66 2.58
N THR A 76 -0.65 -2.68 1.64
CA THR A 76 -0.43 -2.29 0.24
C THR A 76 0.26 -0.94 0.10
N ALA A 77 -0.20 0.07 0.84
CA ALA A 77 0.36 1.42 0.77
C ALA A 77 1.81 1.50 1.29
N ILE A 78 2.13 0.74 2.34
CA ILE A 78 3.47 0.79 2.96
C ILE A 78 4.48 -0.18 2.31
N THR A 79 4.01 -1.24 1.65
CA THR A 79 4.86 -2.21 0.94
C THR A 79 4.91 -1.97 -0.57
N GLY A 80 4.02 -1.13 -1.11
CA GLY A 80 3.87 -0.91 -2.53
C GLY A 80 3.30 -2.11 -3.30
N THR A 81 2.78 -3.14 -2.61
CA THR A 81 2.32 -4.39 -3.26
C THR A 81 1.06 -4.24 -4.09
N GLY A 82 0.27 -3.19 -3.87
CA GLY A 82 -0.93 -2.88 -4.66
C GLY A 82 -0.76 -1.73 -5.65
N ALA A 83 0.45 -1.18 -5.79
CA ALA A 83 0.84 -0.74 -7.13
C ALA A 83 0.95 -2.05 -7.91
N GLN A 84 -0.15 -2.43 -8.58
CA GLN A 84 -0.22 -3.55 -9.52
C GLN A 84 1.16 -3.64 -10.14
N ARG A 85 1.92 -4.69 -9.81
CA ARG A 85 3.30 -4.87 -10.25
C ARG A 85 3.27 -4.53 -11.73
N ARG A 86 3.69 -3.32 -12.13
CA ARG A 86 3.43 -2.83 -13.49
C ARG A 86 4.04 -3.92 -14.34
N THR A 87 3.19 -4.69 -15.01
CA THR A 87 3.70 -5.83 -15.75
C THR A 87 4.74 -5.22 -16.70
N PRO A 88 5.88 -5.87 -16.96
CA PRO A 88 6.87 -5.32 -17.88
C PRO A 88 6.22 -4.84 -19.20
N LEU A 89 5.12 -5.50 -19.57
CA LEU A 89 4.21 -5.15 -20.66
C LEU A 89 3.45 -3.82 -20.44
N ALA A 90 2.80 -3.59 -19.29
CA ALA A 90 2.15 -2.32 -18.96
C ALA A 90 3.14 -1.15 -18.94
N ALA A 91 4.35 -1.36 -18.39
CA ALA A 91 5.40 -0.35 -18.39
C ALA A 91 5.89 -0.03 -19.83
N ALA A 92 6.07 -1.05 -20.67
CA ALA A 92 6.43 -0.86 -22.08
C ALA A 92 5.35 -0.11 -22.88
N LEU A 93 4.07 -0.40 -22.63
CA LEU A 93 2.93 0.30 -23.23
C LEU A 93 2.94 1.80 -22.89
N GLU A 94 3.14 2.14 -21.61
CA GLU A 94 3.22 3.54 -21.18
C GLU A 94 4.39 4.30 -21.83
N ILE A 95 5.57 3.68 -21.89
CA ILE A 95 6.76 4.29 -22.53
C ILE A 95 6.50 4.53 -24.02
N ALA A 96 5.92 3.55 -24.71
CA ALA A 96 5.61 3.67 -26.14
C ALA A 96 4.57 4.77 -26.41
N ALA A 97 3.51 4.83 -25.59
CA ALA A 97 2.46 5.84 -25.72
C ALA A 97 2.95 7.26 -25.40
N ALA A 98 3.86 7.41 -24.42
CA ALA A 98 4.43 8.70 -24.04
C ALA A 98 5.45 9.24 -25.07
N HIS A 99 6.07 8.36 -25.86
CA HIS A 99 7.15 8.73 -26.78
C HIS A 99 6.99 8.11 -28.19
N PRO A 100 5.89 8.39 -28.90
CA PRO A 100 5.57 7.76 -30.19
C PRO A 100 6.55 8.07 -31.33
N GLN A 101 7.45 9.04 -31.14
CA GLN A 101 8.46 9.44 -32.10
C GLN A 101 9.73 8.58 -32.04
N ILE A 102 9.96 7.80 -30.98
CA ILE A 102 11.21 7.02 -30.82
C ILE A 102 11.32 5.93 -31.88
N LEU A 103 10.21 5.23 -32.13
CA LEU A 103 10.13 4.17 -33.15
C LEU A 103 9.49 4.64 -34.45
N GLY A 104 8.84 5.81 -34.44
CA GLY A 104 7.90 6.25 -35.48
C GLY A 104 6.45 5.95 -35.07
N ARG A 105 5.51 6.78 -35.55
CA ARG A 105 4.12 6.72 -35.07
C ARG A 105 3.43 5.40 -35.45
N ALA A 106 3.70 4.90 -36.65
CA ALA A 106 3.09 3.66 -37.15
C ALA A 106 3.63 2.44 -36.39
N GLU A 107 4.95 2.41 -36.19
CA GLU A 107 5.67 1.39 -35.46
C GLU A 107 5.27 1.36 -33.98
N THR A 108 5.09 2.53 -33.38
CA THR A 108 4.59 2.66 -32.00
C THR A 108 3.17 2.13 -31.87
N GLN A 109 2.27 2.46 -32.80
CA GLN A 109 0.90 1.91 -32.79
C GLN A 109 0.90 0.40 -32.90
N LEU A 110 1.72 -0.16 -33.80
CA LEU A 110 1.84 -1.60 -33.98
C LEU A 110 2.37 -2.29 -32.72
N LEU A 111 3.38 -1.70 -32.07
CA LEU A 111 3.92 -2.20 -30.80
C LEU A 111 2.86 -2.19 -29.69
N ILE A 112 2.10 -1.10 -29.56
CA ILE A 112 1.01 -0.99 -28.57
C ILE A 112 -0.05 -2.07 -28.81
N GLU A 113 -0.43 -2.29 -30.07
CA GLU A 113 -1.41 -3.31 -30.42
C GLU A 113 -0.92 -4.72 -30.07
N TRP A 114 0.34 -5.06 -30.41
CA TRP A 114 0.92 -6.37 -30.11
C TRP A 114 1.08 -6.62 -28.62
N LEU A 115 1.57 -5.64 -27.86
CA LEU A 115 1.68 -5.75 -26.41
C LEU A 115 0.31 -5.90 -25.77
N SER A 116 -0.70 -5.14 -26.20
CA SER A 116 -2.07 -5.26 -25.65
C SER A 116 -2.63 -6.67 -25.86
N LYS A 117 -2.48 -7.23 -27.07
CA LYS A 117 -2.89 -8.61 -27.40
C LYS A 117 -2.14 -9.65 -26.56
N LEU A 118 -0.84 -9.48 -26.33
CA LEU A 118 -0.05 -10.37 -25.47
C LEU A 118 -0.49 -10.29 -24.00
N GLY A 119 -0.87 -9.10 -23.53
CA GLY A 119 -1.42 -8.89 -22.19
C GLY A 119 -2.76 -9.60 -21.99
N GLU A 120 -3.62 -9.61 -23.00
CA GLU A 120 -4.91 -10.35 -22.98
C GLU A 120 -4.73 -11.87 -22.97
N GLN A 121 -3.63 -12.38 -23.55
CA GLN A 121 -3.33 -13.81 -23.66
C GLN A 121 -2.50 -14.37 -22.50
N THR A 122 -1.97 -13.52 -21.62
CA THR A 122 -1.22 -13.97 -20.44
C THR A 122 -2.21 -14.16 -19.29
N PRO A 123 -2.66 -15.40 -18.97
CA PRO A 123 -3.46 -15.59 -17.76
C PRO A 123 -2.62 -15.14 -16.56
N GLU A 124 -3.23 -14.29 -15.73
CA GLU A 124 -2.68 -13.81 -14.46
C GLU A 124 -2.29 -15.04 -13.63
N THR A 125 -1.04 -15.47 -13.75
CA THR A 125 -0.56 -16.70 -13.15
C THR A 125 -0.23 -16.37 -11.70
N ALA A 126 -1.15 -16.80 -10.82
CA ALA A 126 -1.06 -17.07 -9.37
C ALA A 126 0.10 -16.43 -8.57
#